data_AF-A0A972WFT4-F1
#
_entry.id   AF-A0A972WFT4-F1
#
_cell.length_a   1.000
_cell.length_b   1.000
_cell.length_c   1.000
_cell.angle_alpha   90.00
_cell.angle_beta   90.00
_cell.angle_gamma   90.00
#
_symmetry.space_group_name_H-M   'P 1'
#
loop_
_entity.id
_entity.type
_entity.pdbx_description
1 polymer ?
#
loop_
_entity_poly.entity_id
_entity_poly.type
_entity_poly.pdbx_seq_one_letter_code
_entity_poly.pdbx_strand_id
1 'polypeptide(L)'
;MGSTISQLMVQRHPGLVSSLTLFGYWRDVNGTLPADEPDIVPLRETNIAEAAASDFITPGSISQNAIDAYLAAALAAGPVRVDVRRGDEYNALDVAKITIPTLVIAGEFDPLVEPTNQAKLFVNLATGHKQYVSIPGGDHAALLERPRDYFIHEIVAFLQGINLVGN
;
A
#
# COMPACT_ATOMS: atom_id res chain seq x y z
N MET A 1 -3.92 -2.55 -1.35
CA MET A 1 -3.55 -3.47 -2.46
C MET A 1 -2.69 -2.83 -3.56
N GLY A 2 -2.78 -1.51 -3.84
CA GLY A 2 -2.03 -0.89 -4.94
C GLY A 2 -0.52 -1.20 -4.95
N SER A 3 0.12 -1.21 -3.78
CA SER A 3 1.56 -1.48 -3.64
C SER A 3 1.99 -2.86 -4.14
N THR A 4 1.23 -3.92 -3.84
CA THR A 4 1.56 -5.28 -4.34
C THR A 4 1.38 -5.38 -5.84
N ILE A 5 0.36 -4.72 -6.40
CA ILE A 5 0.13 -4.66 -7.86
C ILE A 5 1.25 -3.87 -8.56
N SER A 6 1.64 -2.72 -8.01
CA SER A 6 2.74 -1.91 -8.55
C SER A 6 4.07 -2.68 -8.54
N GLN A 7 4.38 -3.40 -7.46
CA GLN A 7 5.54 -4.28 -7.44
C GLN A 7 5.45 -5.36 -8.53
N LEU A 8 4.29 -6.01 -8.67
CA LEU A 8 4.07 -7.03 -9.69
C LEU A 8 4.31 -6.50 -11.10
N MET A 9 3.87 -5.28 -11.38
CA MET A 9 4.10 -4.59 -12.66
C MET A 9 5.59 -4.36 -12.89
N VAL A 10 6.29 -3.75 -11.92
CA VAL A 10 7.72 -3.45 -12.03
C VAL A 10 8.55 -4.72 -12.25
N GLN A 11 8.27 -5.80 -11.51
CA GLN A 11 9.02 -7.04 -11.68
C GLN A 11 8.75 -7.75 -13.03
N ARG A 12 7.55 -7.60 -13.60
CA ARG A 12 7.17 -8.25 -14.87
C ARG A 12 7.57 -7.43 -16.09
N HIS A 13 7.74 -6.12 -15.92
CA HIS A 13 8.03 -5.19 -16.99
C HIS A 13 9.23 -4.29 -16.65
N PRO A 14 10.43 -4.89 -16.48
CA PRO A 14 11.63 -4.12 -16.16
C PRO A 14 11.89 -3.06 -17.23
N GLY A 15 12.26 -1.85 -16.79
CA GLY A 15 12.58 -0.71 -17.67
C GLY A 15 11.40 0.20 -18.03
N LEU A 16 10.16 -0.13 -17.66
CA LEU A 16 9.00 0.76 -17.90
C LEU A 16 8.77 1.80 -16.79
N VAL A 17 9.39 1.62 -15.63
CA VAL A 17 9.17 2.44 -14.44
C VAL A 17 10.51 2.93 -13.92
N SER A 18 10.60 4.24 -13.63
CA SER A 18 11.84 4.88 -13.13
C SER A 18 12.00 4.77 -11.62
N SER A 19 10.92 4.69 -10.86
CA SER A 19 10.92 4.51 -9.40
C SER A 19 9.62 3.91 -8.88
N LEU A 20 9.68 3.30 -7.69
CA LEU A 20 8.55 2.62 -7.06
C LEU A 20 8.28 3.19 -5.66
N THR A 21 7.04 3.55 -5.38
CA THR A 21 6.59 3.90 -4.02
C THR A 21 5.59 2.87 -3.54
N LEU A 22 5.87 2.26 -2.39
CA LEU A 22 5.07 1.22 -1.75
C LEU A 22 4.50 1.77 -0.43
N PHE A 23 3.22 2.13 -0.44
CA PHE A 23 2.49 2.57 0.75
C PHE A 23 1.58 1.46 1.29
N GLY A 24 1.58 1.22 2.60
CA GLY A 24 0.64 0.27 3.21
C GLY A 24 0.86 -1.18 2.75
N TYR A 25 2.12 -1.63 2.69
CA TYR A 25 2.46 -2.94 2.14
C TYR A 25 2.08 -4.07 3.11
N TRP A 26 0.91 -4.67 2.94
CA TRP A 26 0.31 -5.62 3.87
C TRP A 26 1.00 -7.00 3.95
N ARG A 27 1.79 -7.41 2.96
CA ARG A 27 2.27 -8.80 2.82
C ARG A 27 3.64 -9.02 3.50
N ASP A 28 3.81 -10.15 4.18
CA ASP A 28 5.15 -10.67 4.52
C ASP A 28 5.82 -11.20 3.25
N VAL A 29 6.96 -10.64 2.85
CA VAL A 29 7.71 -11.08 1.65
C VAL A 29 8.16 -12.54 1.72
N ASN A 30 8.35 -13.09 2.92
CA ASN A 30 8.72 -14.50 3.12
C ASN A 30 7.51 -15.41 3.37
N GLY A 31 6.32 -14.84 3.53
CA GLY A 31 5.09 -15.58 3.73
C GLY A 31 4.61 -16.27 2.46
N THR A 32 3.80 -17.32 2.62
CA THR A 32 3.05 -17.96 1.54
C THR A 32 1.57 -17.86 1.86
N LEU A 33 0.77 -17.49 0.86
CA LEU A 33 -0.68 -17.42 0.97
C LEU A 33 -1.31 -18.69 0.40
N PRO A 34 -2.30 -19.30 1.08
CA PRO A 34 -3.00 -20.46 0.56
C PRO A 34 -3.83 -20.07 -0.67
N ALA A 35 -4.06 -21.05 -1.55
CA ALA A 35 -5.05 -20.89 -2.60
C ALA A 35 -6.46 -20.83 -2.00
N ASP A 36 -7.35 -20.10 -2.68
CA ASP A 36 -8.78 -20.16 -2.38
C ASP A 36 -9.28 -21.62 -2.53
N GLU A 37 -10.25 -22.00 -1.70
CA GLU A 37 -10.94 -23.28 -1.86
C GLU A 37 -11.58 -23.38 -3.25
N PRO A 38 -11.50 -24.54 -3.92
CA PRO A 38 -12.23 -24.77 -5.16
C PRO A 38 -13.71 -24.61 -4.84
N ASP A 39 -14.42 -23.80 -5.63
CA ASP A 39 -15.86 -23.52 -5.52
C ASP A 39 -16.30 -22.38 -4.57
N ILE A 40 -15.39 -21.53 -4.07
CA ILE A 40 -15.81 -20.28 -3.41
C ILE A 40 -16.61 -19.41 -4.39
N VAL A 41 -17.83 -19.05 -3.99
CA VAL A 41 -18.71 -18.09 -4.67
C VAL A 41 -18.52 -16.71 -4.06
N PRO A 42 -18.30 -15.64 -4.86
CA PRO A 42 -18.22 -14.27 -4.35
C PRO A 42 -19.51 -13.88 -3.61
N LEU A 43 -19.39 -13.25 -2.43
CA LEU A 43 -20.53 -12.87 -1.60
C LEU A 43 -21.36 -11.78 -2.25
N ARG A 44 -20.71 -10.85 -2.98
CA ARG A 44 -21.34 -9.68 -3.62
C ARG A 44 -22.17 -8.86 -2.64
N GLU A 45 -21.66 -8.69 -1.42
CA GLU A 45 -22.32 -7.87 -0.40
C GLU A 45 -22.50 -6.43 -0.90
N THR A 46 -23.62 -5.81 -0.54
CA THR A 46 -23.84 -4.39 -0.80
C THR A 46 -22.77 -3.58 -0.07
N ASN A 47 -22.15 -2.63 -0.76
CA ASN A 47 -21.25 -1.68 -0.13
C ASN A 47 -22.05 -0.73 0.78
N ILE A 48 -21.68 -0.66 2.05
CA ILE A 48 -22.32 0.18 3.07
C ILE A 48 -21.29 1.13 3.68
N ALA A 49 -21.76 2.20 4.31
CA ALA A 49 -20.89 3.24 4.85
C ALA A 49 -19.88 2.68 5.86
N GLU A 50 -20.32 1.75 6.71
CA GLU A 50 -19.49 1.08 7.71
C GLU A 50 -18.36 0.28 7.07
N ALA A 51 -18.65 -0.43 5.98
CA ALA A 51 -17.66 -1.21 5.24
C ALA A 51 -16.67 -0.31 4.48
N ALA A 52 -17.15 0.81 3.92
CA ALA A 52 -16.29 1.77 3.23
C ALA A 52 -15.39 2.56 4.20
N ALA A 53 -15.81 2.75 5.45
CA ALA A 53 -15.01 3.40 6.49
C ALA A 53 -14.02 2.47 7.19
N SER A 54 -13.91 1.18 6.79
CA SER A 54 -13.16 0.17 7.56
C SER A 54 -11.67 0.48 7.70
N ASP A 55 -11.12 1.29 6.81
CA ASP A 55 -9.70 1.66 6.79
C ASP A 55 -9.38 2.87 7.68
N PHE A 56 -10.39 3.49 8.30
CA PHE A 56 -10.24 4.59 9.25
C PHE A 56 -10.27 4.05 10.68
N ILE A 57 -9.14 3.53 11.13
CA ILE A 57 -9.07 2.65 12.31
C ILE A 57 -8.61 3.43 13.55
N THR A 58 -7.63 4.31 13.38
CA THR A 58 -6.99 5.05 14.47
C THR A 58 -7.79 6.30 14.84
N PRO A 59 -8.30 6.41 16.08
CA PRO A 59 -9.05 7.59 16.50
C PRO A 59 -8.23 8.88 16.36
N GLY A 60 -8.78 9.87 15.66
CA GLY A 60 -8.15 11.18 15.48
C GLY A 60 -7.07 11.24 14.39
N SER A 61 -6.82 10.16 13.64
CA SER A 61 -5.93 10.20 12.46
C SER A 61 -6.58 10.96 11.30
N ILE A 62 -7.90 10.84 11.15
CA ILE A 62 -8.69 11.44 10.08
C ILE A 62 -9.80 12.37 10.58
N SER A 63 -10.11 13.41 9.81
CA SER A 63 -11.23 14.31 10.08
C SER A 63 -12.56 13.74 9.57
N GLN A 64 -13.67 14.07 10.24
CA GLN A 64 -15.01 13.65 9.80
C GLN A 64 -15.32 14.11 8.37
N ASN A 65 -14.92 15.32 7.99
CA ASN A 65 -15.12 15.83 6.63
C ASN A 65 -14.43 14.96 5.56
N ALA A 66 -13.23 14.45 5.85
CA ALA A 66 -12.52 13.55 4.94
C ALA A 66 -13.18 12.16 4.87
N ILE A 67 -13.65 11.64 6.01
CA ILE A 67 -14.45 10.40 6.05
C ILE A 67 -15.71 10.57 5.19
N ASP A 68 -16.49 11.63 5.41
CA ASP A 68 -17.75 11.86 4.70
C ASP A 68 -17.54 11.98 3.19
N ALA A 69 -16.50 12.70 2.76
CA ALA A 69 -16.13 12.82 1.35
C ALA A 69 -15.72 11.47 0.74
N TYR A 70 -14.92 10.68 1.47
CA TYR A 70 -14.52 9.34 1.02
C TYR A 70 -15.73 8.41 0.90
N LEU A 71 -16.62 8.40 1.90
CA LEU A 71 -17.84 7.58 1.89
C LEU A 71 -18.75 7.92 0.72
N ALA A 72 -18.97 9.21 0.45
CA ALA A 72 -19.77 9.64 -0.69
C ALA A 72 -19.16 9.13 -2.03
N ALA A 73 -17.84 9.24 -2.19
CA ALA A 73 -17.14 8.77 -3.38
C ALA A 73 -17.17 7.24 -3.51
N ALA A 74 -16.92 6.51 -2.42
CA ALA A 74 -16.87 5.05 -2.40
C ALA A 74 -18.25 4.42 -2.70
N LEU A 75 -19.32 4.97 -2.13
CA LEU A 75 -20.69 4.51 -2.38
C LEU A 75 -21.17 4.84 -3.80
N ALA A 76 -20.73 5.98 -4.36
CA ALA A 76 -21.02 6.34 -5.75
C ALA A 76 -20.27 5.47 -6.77
N ALA A 77 -19.05 5.03 -6.43
CA ALA A 77 -18.20 4.24 -7.32
C ALA A 77 -18.73 2.83 -7.59
N GLY A 78 -19.43 2.23 -6.62
CA GLY A 78 -20.00 0.91 -6.82
C GLY A 78 -20.85 0.42 -5.64
N PRO A 79 -22.03 -0.19 -5.90
CA PRO A 79 -22.90 -0.68 -4.85
C PRO A 79 -22.49 -2.04 -4.30
N VAL A 80 -21.44 -2.68 -4.85
CA VAL A 80 -20.99 -4.02 -4.45
C VAL A 80 -19.59 -3.92 -3.85
N ARG A 81 -19.43 -4.47 -2.64
CA ARG A 81 -18.14 -4.60 -1.98
C ARG A 81 -17.26 -5.58 -2.75
N VAL A 82 -15.99 -5.24 -2.92
CA VAL A 82 -15.05 -6.10 -3.64
C VAL A 82 -14.73 -7.35 -2.82
N ASP A 83 -15.08 -8.51 -3.37
CA ASP A 83 -14.61 -9.81 -2.91
C ASP A 83 -13.17 -10.03 -3.41
N VAL A 84 -12.17 -9.67 -2.60
CA VAL A 84 -10.76 -9.95 -2.93
C VAL A 84 -10.54 -11.46 -2.86
N ARG A 85 -10.00 -12.02 -3.95
CA ARG A 85 -9.84 -13.46 -4.18
C ARG A 85 -8.44 -13.74 -4.68
N ARG A 86 -8.06 -15.02 -4.73
CA ARG A 86 -6.81 -15.49 -5.36
C ARG A 86 -5.58 -14.87 -4.71
N GLY A 87 -5.58 -14.82 -3.38
CA GLY A 87 -4.46 -14.28 -2.59
C GLY A 87 -3.14 -15.01 -2.89
N ASP A 88 -3.21 -16.30 -3.24
CA ASP A 88 -2.08 -17.11 -3.69
C ASP A 88 -1.35 -16.55 -4.91
N GLU A 89 -2.00 -15.76 -5.77
CA GLU A 89 -1.33 -15.14 -6.92
C GLU A 89 -0.26 -14.14 -6.50
N TYR A 90 -0.38 -13.54 -5.31
CA TYR A 90 0.66 -12.70 -4.74
C TYR A 90 1.90 -13.48 -4.30
N ASN A 91 1.87 -14.82 -4.27
CA ASN A 91 3.09 -15.64 -4.08
C ASN A 91 4.06 -15.52 -5.27
N ALA A 92 3.62 -14.96 -6.41
CA ALA A 92 4.50 -14.63 -7.52
C ALA A 92 5.35 -13.35 -7.30
N LEU A 93 5.12 -12.61 -6.22
CA LEU A 93 5.90 -11.42 -5.89
C LEU A 93 7.30 -11.80 -5.43
N ASP A 94 8.31 -11.25 -6.10
CA ASP A 94 9.71 -11.42 -5.74
C ASP A 94 10.36 -10.04 -5.55
N VAL A 95 10.67 -9.71 -4.30
CA VAL A 95 11.28 -8.42 -3.93
C VAL A 95 12.71 -8.29 -4.47
N ALA A 96 13.43 -9.41 -4.66
CA ALA A 96 14.78 -9.41 -5.20
C ALA A 96 14.83 -9.00 -6.69
N LYS A 97 13.68 -8.95 -7.37
CA LYS A 97 13.58 -8.42 -8.74
C LYS A 97 13.40 -6.91 -8.81
N ILE A 98 13.27 -6.23 -7.67
CA ILE A 98 13.07 -4.79 -7.62
C ILE A 98 14.43 -4.10 -7.53
N THR A 99 14.93 -3.66 -8.69
CA THR A 99 16.27 -3.04 -8.84
C THR A 99 16.22 -1.52 -9.04
N ILE A 100 15.03 -0.93 -9.15
CA ILE A 100 14.83 0.52 -9.33
C ILE A 100 14.77 1.24 -7.98
N PRO A 101 15.02 2.57 -7.93
CA PRO A 101 14.83 3.34 -6.72
C PRO A 101 13.46 3.08 -6.09
N THR A 102 13.43 2.77 -4.79
CA THR A 102 12.20 2.34 -4.11
C THR A 102 12.01 3.02 -2.75
N LEU A 103 10.84 3.63 -2.55
CA LEU A 103 10.39 4.16 -1.27
C LEU A 103 9.37 3.19 -0.64
N VAL A 104 9.63 2.76 0.58
CA VAL A 104 8.67 2.03 1.42
C VAL A 104 8.15 3.00 2.48
N ILE A 105 6.83 3.15 2.59
CA ILE A 105 6.19 4.13 3.46
C ILE A 105 4.98 3.50 4.17
N ALA A 106 4.82 3.75 5.47
CA ALA A 106 3.71 3.24 6.26
C ALA A 106 3.30 4.24 7.35
N GLY A 107 2.04 4.17 7.79
CA GLY A 107 1.59 4.89 8.99
C GLY A 107 2.23 4.31 10.25
N GLU A 108 2.60 5.16 11.21
CA GLU A 108 3.11 4.72 12.52
C GLU A 108 2.12 3.79 13.25
N PHE A 109 0.82 4.04 13.09
CA PHE A 109 -0.25 3.32 13.77
C PHE A 109 -1.10 2.47 12.83
N ASP A 110 -0.64 2.24 11.58
CA ASP A 110 -1.36 1.40 10.61
C ASP A 110 -1.46 -0.05 11.12
N PRO A 111 -2.64 -0.53 11.52
CA PRO A 111 -2.80 -1.86 12.10
C PRO A 111 -2.80 -2.97 11.04
N LEU A 112 -2.85 -2.61 9.75
CA LEU A 112 -2.82 -3.55 8.63
C LEU A 112 -1.37 -3.81 8.16
N VAL A 113 -0.40 -3.11 8.73
CA VAL A 113 1.00 -3.16 8.36
C VAL A 113 1.88 -3.52 9.54
N GLU A 114 2.40 -4.73 9.52
CA GLU A 114 3.34 -5.20 10.53
C GLU A 114 4.74 -4.57 10.29
N PRO A 115 5.34 -3.84 11.25
CA PRO A 115 6.64 -3.20 11.07
C PRO A 115 7.76 -4.16 10.69
N THR A 116 7.72 -5.39 11.23
CA THR A 116 8.72 -6.43 10.88
C THR A 116 8.61 -6.87 9.42
N ASN A 117 7.42 -6.86 8.84
CA ASN A 117 7.22 -7.15 7.42
C ASN A 117 7.72 -6.01 6.54
N GLN A 118 7.54 -4.75 6.97
CA GLN A 118 8.14 -3.60 6.27
C GLN A 118 9.66 -3.65 6.27
N ALA A 119 10.26 -4.00 7.41
CA ALA A 119 11.71 -4.14 7.52
C ALA A 119 12.23 -5.26 6.59
N LYS A 120 11.56 -6.42 6.55
CA LYS A 120 11.91 -7.51 5.61
C LYS A 120 11.79 -7.05 4.16
N LEU A 121 10.72 -6.36 3.80
CA LEU A 121 10.54 -5.80 2.45
C LEU A 121 11.72 -4.88 2.11
N PHE A 122 11.99 -3.89 2.97
CA PHE A 122 13.05 -2.91 2.76
C PHE A 122 14.44 -3.53 2.61
N VAL A 123 14.81 -4.44 3.51
CA VAL A 123 16.13 -5.09 3.51
C VAL A 123 16.33 -5.93 2.24
N ASN A 124 15.30 -6.61 1.76
CA ASN A 124 15.40 -7.52 0.62
C ASN A 124 15.25 -6.86 -0.76
N LEU A 125 15.03 -5.54 -0.82
CA LEU A 125 15.05 -4.78 -2.07
C LEU A 125 16.45 -4.82 -2.72
N ALA A 126 16.50 -5.19 -4.00
CA ALA A 126 17.73 -5.31 -4.80
C ALA A 126 18.23 -3.98 -5.39
N THR A 127 18.04 -2.88 -4.66
CA THR A 127 18.53 -1.55 -5.01
C THR A 127 19.28 -0.93 -3.84
N GLY A 128 20.32 -0.14 -4.14
CA GLY A 128 20.99 0.71 -3.15
C GLY A 128 20.21 2.01 -2.86
N HIS A 129 19.41 2.46 -3.83
CA HIS A 129 18.58 3.66 -3.69
C HIS A 129 17.23 3.28 -3.10
N LYS A 130 17.20 3.01 -1.79
CA LYS A 130 15.99 2.68 -1.06
C LYS A 130 15.82 3.51 0.20
N GLN A 131 14.58 3.86 0.50
CA GLN A 131 14.21 4.60 1.72
C GLN A 131 13.05 3.89 2.43
N TYR A 132 13.04 3.98 3.76
CA TYR A 132 11.92 3.54 4.60
C TYR A 132 11.45 4.72 5.45
N VAL A 133 10.16 4.99 5.42
CA VAL A 133 9.52 6.10 6.13
C VAL A 133 8.36 5.58 6.96
N SER A 134 8.38 5.90 8.26
CA SER A 134 7.23 5.75 9.16
C SER A 134 6.59 7.13 9.35
N ILE A 135 5.32 7.27 9.02
CA ILE A 135 4.58 8.53 9.06
C ILE A 135 4.06 8.80 10.47
N PRO A 136 4.58 9.82 11.19
CA PRO A 136 4.20 10.06 12.58
C PRO A 136 2.71 10.36 12.73
N GLY A 137 2.05 9.62 13.60
CA GLY A 137 0.61 9.72 13.83
C GLY A 137 -0.28 9.34 12.64
N GLY A 138 0.28 8.69 11.60
CA GLY A 138 -0.48 8.21 10.45
C GLY A 138 -1.06 6.83 10.65
N ASP A 139 -2.25 6.62 10.09
CA ASP A 139 -2.94 5.33 10.01
C ASP A 139 -2.80 4.71 8.60
N HIS A 140 -3.58 3.66 8.29
CA HIS A 140 -3.67 3.05 6.96
C HIS A 140 -4.02 4.06 5.86
N ALA A 141 -4.83 5.06 6.18
CA ALA A 141 -5.25 6.11 5.26
C ALA A 141 -4.38 7.38 5.34
N ALA A 142 -3.15 7.32 5.85
CA ALA A 142 -2.28 8.48 6.11
C ALA A 142 -2.12 9.49 4.94
N LEU A 143 -2.32 9.06 3.69
CA LEU A 143 -2.29 9.93 2.50
C LEU A 143 -3.47 10.94 2.43
N LEU A 144 -4.58 10.68 3.12
CA LEU A 144 -5.81 11.49 3.12
C LEU A 144 -5.91 12.46 4.31
N GLU A 145 -4.91 12.48 5.20
CA GLU A 145 -5.12 12.79 6.62
C GLU A 145 -4.32 13.98 7.16
N ARG A 146 -4.29 14.12 8.50
CA ARG A 146 -3.49 15.11 9.24
C ARG A 146 -1.99 15.06 8.94
N PRO A 147 -1.33 13.89 8.78
CA PRO A 147 0.08 13.85 8.42
C PRO A 147 0.30 13.90 6.90
N ARG A 148 -0.72 14.21 6.10
CA ARG A 148 -0.63 14.25 4.63
C ARG A 148 0.50 15.16 4.14
N ASP A 149 0.73 16.29 4.79
CA ASP A 149 1.81 17.21 4.40
C ASP A 149 3.18 16.56 4.59
N TYR A 150 3.36 15.80 5.68
CA TYR A 150 4.57 15.01 5.92
C TYR A 150 4.68 13.87 4.92
N PHE A 151 3.59 13.14 4.65
CA PHE A 151 3.54 12.09 3.63
C PHE A 151 3.97 12.60 2.25
N ILE A 152 3.43 13.75 1.81
CA ILE A 152 3.79 14.36 0.53
C ILE A 152 5.22 14.85 0.54
N HIS A 153 5.67 15.46 1.63
CA HIS A 153 7.06 15.90 1.78
C HIS A 153 8.04 14.76 1.53
N GLU A 154 7.83 13.60 2.16
CA GLU A 154 8.71 12.43 2.04
C GLU A 154 8.71 11.85 0.62
N ILE A 155 7.55 11.81 -0.06
CA ILE A 155 7.49 11.42 -1.48
C ILE A 155 8.28 12.40 -2.35
N VAL A 156 8.09 13.70 -2.15
CA VAL A 156 8.79 14.73 -2.93
C VAL A 156 10.30 14.65 -2.70
N ALA A 157 10.73 14.50 -1.45
CA ALA A 157 12.13 14.37 -1.09
C ALA A 157 12.78 13.14 -1.74
N PHE A 158 12.10 11.99 -1.71
CA PHE A 158 12.54 10.78 -2.41
C PHE A 158 12.70 11.01 -3.92
N LEU A 159 11.67 11.58 -4.58
CA LEU A 159 11.68 11.85 -6.01
C LEU A 159 12.78 12.84 -6.40
N GLN A 160 13.05 13.85 -5.58
CA GLN A 160 14.18 14.76 -5.77
C GLN A 160 15.52 14.05 -5.62
N GLY A 161 15.65 13.16 -4.63
CA GLY A 161 16.84 12.35 -4.41
C GLY A 161 17.20 11.45 -5.60
N ILE A 162 16.20 10.89 -6.30
CA ILE A 162 16.41 10.09 -7.52
C ILE A 162 17.21 10.85 -8.58
N ASN A 163 16.95 12.14 -8.75
CA ASN A 163 17.65 12.98 -9.73
C ASN A 163 19.11 13.27 -9.36
N LEU A 164 19.51 13.09 -8.10
CA LEU A 164 20.88 13.34 -7.64
C LEU A 164 21.84 12.19 -7.98
N VAL A 165 21.31 10.98 -8.14
CA VAL A 165 22.07 9.76 -8.47
C VAL A 165 22.02 9.46 -9.97
N GLY A 166 21.21 10.22 -10.72
CA GLY A 166 20.91 10.01 -12.14
C GLY A 166 21.74 10.81 -13.15
N ASN A 167 22.92 11.32 -12.79
CA ASN A 167 23.89 11.94 -13.73
C ASN A 167 25.26 11.26 -13.63
#